data_AF-A0A554VAG2-F1
#
_entry.id   AF-A0A554VAG2-F1
#
_cell.length_a   1.000
_cell.length_b   1.000
_cell.length_c   1.000
_cell.angle_alpha   90.00
_cell.angle_beta   90.00
_cell.angle_gamma   90.00
#
_symmetry.space_group_name_H-M   'P 1'
#
loop_
_entity.id
_entity.type
_entity.pdbx_description
1 polymer ?
#
loop_
_entity_poly.entity_id
_entity_poly.type
_entity_poly.pdbx_seq_one_letter_code
_entity_poly.pdbx_strand_id
1 'polypeptide(L)'
;MTEEQIRNGFEEFVGNKKYNHFVLTLYEAFPLRDRLFFWQKQLLKDFSDEFNIDPIMFENVHNIFNHCPVHNHELKNENVPIVDEGQILPEAFYKREKDFFPMANINAPRDLERFSYPKSVDVVYCQKCREVVKNMTK
;
A
#
# COMPACT_ATOMS: atom_id res chain seq x y z
N MET A 1 -4.46 26.56 10.53
CA MET A 1 -4.90 26.10 9.19
C MET A 1 -5.84 24.92 9.38
N THR A 2 -6.80 24.70 8.48
CA THR A 2 -7.61 23.47 8.48
C THR A 2 -6.78 22.30 7.93
N GLU A 3 -7.21 21.05 8.18
CA GLU A 3 -6.52 19.85 7.67
C GLU A 3 -6.43 19.86 6.13
N GLU A 4 -7.47 20.35 5.46
CA GLU A 4 -7.48 20.50 4.00
C GLU A 4 -6.46 21.54 3.52
N GLN A 5 -6.36 22.68 4.19
CA GLN A 5 -5.34 23.69 3.88
C GLN A 5 -3.93 23.14 4.08
N ILE A 6 -3.72 22.33 5.13
CA ILE A 6 -2.44 21.67 5.37
C ILE A 6 -2.11 20.68 4.26
N ARG A 7 -3.06 19.82 3.84
CA ARG A 7 -2.85 18.89 2.73
C ARG A 7 -2.47 19.61 1.44
N ASN A 8 -3.26 20.60 1.05
CA ASN A 8 -3.06 21.33 -0.20
C ASN A 8 -1.72 22.08 -0.18
N GLY A 9 -1.42 22.79 0.92
CA GLY A 9 -0.14 23.49 1.07
C GLY A 9 1.05 22.54 1.10
N PHE A 10 0.91 21.38 1.75
CA PHE A 10 1.97 20.37 1.78
C PHE A 10 2.21 19.77 0.39
N GLU A 11 1.16 19.47 -0.37
CA GLU A 11 1.27 18.99 -1.76
C GLU A 11 1.98 20.02 -2.65
N GLU A 12 1.63 21.30 -2.54
CA GLU A 12 2.30 22.38 -3.26
C GLU A 12 3.77 22.50 -2.89
N PHE A 13 4.10 22.39 -1.60
CA PHE A 13 5.46 22.51 -1.07
C PHE A 13 6.39 21.38 -1.55
N VAL A 14 5.94 20.11 -1.46
CA VAL A 14 6.80 18.96 -1.81
C VAL A 14 6.68 18.54 -3.28
N GLY A 15 5.60 18.96 -3.94
CA GLY A 15 5.21 18.54 -5.27
C GLY A 15 4.52 17.18 -5.32
N ASN A 16 3.63 16.99 -6.29
CA ASN A 16 2.73 15.84 -6.40
C ASN A 16 3.43 14.47 -6.28
N LYS A 17 4.58 14.26 -6.92
CA LYS A 17 5.31 12.96 -6.82
C LYS A 17 5.71 12.62 -5.38
N LYS A 18 6.29 13.58 -4.66
CA LYS A 18 6.72 13.36 -3.26
C LYS A 18 5.52 13.26 -2.34
N TYR A 19 4.47 14.05 -2.59
CA TYR A 19 3.22 13.99 -1.85
C TYR A 19 2.60 12.59 -1.95
N ASN A 20 2.47 12.05 -3.17
CA ASN A 20 1.92 10.71 -3.38
C ASN A 20 2.76 9.66 -2.66
N HIS A 21 4.09 9.73 -2.77
CA HIS A 21 4.97 8.81 -2.07
C HIS A 21 4.84 8.91 -0.55
N PHE A 22 4.72 10.12 -0.01
CA PHE A 22 4.46 10.36 1.41
C PHE A 22 3.18 9.67 1.87
N VAL A 23 2.07 9.91 1.19
CA VAL A 23 0.76 9.34 1.54
C VAL A 23 0.77 7.81 1.42
N LEU A 24 1.28 7.25 0.32
CA LEU A 24 1.34 5.79 0.12
C LEU A 24 2.20 5.10 1.17
N THR A 25 3.32 5.71 1.56
CA THR A 25 4.22 5.15 2.59
C THR A 25 3.55 5.07 3.97
N LEU A 26 2.51 5.88 4.25
CA LEU A 26 1.72 5.73 5.48
C LEU A 26 0.97 4.40 5.54
N TYR A 27 0.62 3.82 4.39
CA TYR A 27 -0.19 2.60 4.30
C TYR A 27 0.59 1.37 3.85
N GLU A 28 1.70 1.52 3.11
CA GLU A 28 2.56 0.41 2.70
C GLU A 28 3.22 -0.32 3.88
N ALA A 29 3.36 0.34 5.04
CA ALA A 29 4.13 -0.17 6.18
C ALA A 29 3.30 -0.48 7.45
N PHE A 30 1.97 -0.36 7.42
CA PHE A 30 1.14 -0.50 8.62
C PHE A 30 0.19 -1.71 8.51
N PRO A 31 0.23 -2.64 9.49
CA PRO A 31 0.05 -2.35 10.92
C PRO A 31 1.29 -2.45 11.83
N LEU A 32 2.52 -2.43 11.29
CA LEU A 32 3.72 -2.80 12.06
C LEU A 32 4.57 -1.64 12.63
N ARG A 33 4.21 -0.36 12.43
CA ARG A 33 5.11 0.76 12.78
C ARG A 33 4.44 1.99 13.39
N ASP A 34 4.55 2.15 14.70
CA ASP A 34 4.04 3.32 15.44
C ASP A 34 4.92 4.57 15.26
N ARG A 35 5.51 4.75 14.07
CA ARG A 35 6.41 5.89 13.78
C ARG A 35 6.55 6.17 12.29
N LEU A 36 6.71 7.45 11.97
CA LEU A 36 7.14 7.93 10.65
C LEU A 36 8.62 7.61 10.37
N PHE A 37 8.94 7.49 9.09
CA PHE A 37 10.33 7.48 8.62
C PHE A 37 11.02 8.82 8.87
N PHE A 38 12.35 8.79 8.99
CA PHE A 38 13.14 10.01 9.18
C PHE A 38 12.84 11.07 8.11
N TRP A 39 12.77 10.68 6.84
CA TRP A 39 12.48 11.60 5.75
C TRP A 39 11.06 12.19 5.82
N GLN A 40 10.06 11.41 6.27
CA GLN A 40 8.70 11.90 6.48
C GLN A 40 8.67 12.94 7.61
N LYS A 41 9.38 12.68 8.72
CA LYS A 41 9.52 13.63 9.83
C LYS A 41 10.20 14.91 9.38
N GLN A 42 11.28 14.79 8.60
CA GLN A 42 12.01 15.94 8.09
C GLN A 42 11.12 16.79 7.17
N LEU A 43 10.39 16.17 6.24
CA LEU A 43 9.46 16.92 5.37
C LEU A 43 8.37 17.65 6.14
N LEU A 44 7.76 17.00 7.15
CA LEU A 44 6.74 17.65 7.98
C LEU A 44 7.33 18.80 8.79
N LYS A 45 8.57 18.65 9.30
CA LYS A 45 9.27 19.71 10.00
C LYS A 45 9.59 20.89 9.07
N ASP A 46 10.20 20.63 7.91
CA ASP A 46 10.54 21.65 6.93
C ASP A 46 9.30 22.44 6.49
N PHE A 47 8.18 21.73 6.26
CA PHE A 47 6.90 22.35 5.98
C PHE A 47 6.37 23.20 7.15
N SER A 48 6.45 22.69 8.38
CA SER A 48 5.97 23.42 9.56
C SER A 48 6.77 24.70 9.79
N ASP A 49 8.09 24.64 9.59
CA ASP A 49 9.01 25.76 9.70
C ASP A 49 8.76 26.80 8.58
N GLU A 50 8.60 26.36 7.32
CA GLU A 50 8.36 27.24 6.16
C GLU A 50 7.05 28.04 6.28
N PHE A 51 5.98 27.38 6.71
CA PHE A 51 4.65 28.01 6.83
C PHE A 51 4.37 28.57 8.23
N ASN A 52 5.35 28.52 9.14
CA ASN A 52 5.27 28.97 10.53
C ASN A 52 4.00 28.45 11.24
N ILE A 53 3.78 27.13 11.14
CA ILE A 53 2.67 26.43 11.79
C ILE A 53 3.17 25.51 12.91
N ASP A 54 2.25 25.09 13.76
CA ASP A 54 2.57 24.12 14.82
C ASP A 54 3.08 22.80 14.22
N PRO A 55 4.08 22.16 14.84
CA PRO A 55 4.61 20.88 14.38
C PRO A 55 3.52 19.81 14.24
N ILE A 56 3.47 19.17 13.07
CA ILE A 56 2.53 18.08 12.81
C ILE A 56 3.04 16.80 13.51
N MET A 57 2.37 16.43 14.60
CA MET A 57 2.66 15.23 15.38
C MET A 57 2.13 13.96 14.71
N PHE A 58 2.75 12.80 14.96
CA PHE A 58 2.43 11.53 14.30
C PHE A 58 0.95 11.15 14.46
N GLU A 59 0.37 11.41 15.62
CA GLU A 59 -1.02 11.11 15.97
C GLU A 59 -2.01 11.86 15.07
N ASN A 60 -1.60 13.02 14.54
CA ASN A 60 -2.41 13.86 13.66
C ASN A 60 -2.17 13.59 12.17
N VAL A 61 -1.07 12.90 11.82
CA VAL A 61 -0.72 12.66 10.41
C VAL A 61 -1.80 11.86 9.69
N HIS A 62 -2.33 10.81 10.30
CA HIS A 62 -3.42 10.06 9.65
C HIS A 62 -4.67 10.91 9.48
N ASN A 63 -5.08 11.69 10.47
CA ASN A 63 -6.26 12.55 10.35
C ASN A 63 -6.12 13.55 9.18
N ILE A 64 -4.93 14.17 9.06
CA ILE A 64 -4.66 15.13 8.01
C ILE A 64 -4.55 14.45 6.64
N PHE A 65 -3.80 13.35 6.52
CA PHE A 65 -3.38 12.78 5.24
C PHE A 65 -4.12 11.48 4.84
N ASN A 66 -5.20 11.08 5.53
CA ASN A 66 -6.05 9.94 5.17
C ASN A 66 -6.95 10.21 3.94
N HIS A 67 -6.35 10.73 2.88
CA HIS A 67 -7.02 11.09 1.64
C HIS A 67 -6.27 10.52 0.45
N CYS A 68 -7.02 10.05 -0.54
CA CYS A 68 -6.45 9.54 -1.76
C CYS A 68 -5.73 10.67 -2.51
N PRO A 69 -4.45 10.49 -2.88
CA PRO A 69 -3.68 11.53 -3.58
C PRO A 69 -4.22 11.83 -4.99
N VAL A 70 -5.05 10.95 -5.56
CA VAL A 70 -5.62 11.12 -6.90
C VAL A 70 -7.01 11.77 -6.86
N HIS A 71 -7.85 11.35 -5.92
CA HIS A 71 -9.28 11.73 -5.90
C HIS A 71 -9.65 12.67 -4.75
N ASN A 72 -8.70 12.96 -3.85
CA ASN A 72 -8.89 13.72 -2.62
C ASN A 72 -10.11 13.27 -1.79
N HIS A 73 -10.38 11.97 -1.82
CA HIS A 73 -11.44 11.34 -1.03
C HIS A 73 -10.81 10.55 0.10
N GLU A 74 -11.52 10.48 1.23
CA GLU A 74 -11.11 9.70 2.39
C GLU A 74 -10.76 8.25 2.00
N LEU A 75 -9.64 7.77 2.55
CA LEU A 75 -9.19 6.39 2.39
C LEU A 75 -9.87 5.50 3.43
N LYS A 76 -10.29 4.31 2.99
CA LYS A 76 -10.95 3.28 3.78
C LYS A 76 -10.13 2.01 3.77
N ASN A 77 -10.11 1.32 4.90
CA ASN A 77 -9.51 -0.01 5.02
C ASN A 77 -10.55 -1.09 4.72
N GLU A 78 -10.13 -2.13 4.04
CA GLU A 78 -10.91 -3.35 3.86
C GLU A 78 -9.98 -4.56 3.82
N ASN A 79 -10.42 -5.64 4.42
CA ASN A 79 -9.76 -6.93 4.30
C ASN A 79 -10.34 -7.67 3.09
N VAL A 80 -9.51 -7.95 2.08
CA VAL A 80 -9.93 -8.64 0.86
C VAL A 80 -9.26 -10.01 0.76
N PRO A 81 -9.96 -11.05 0.26
CA PRO A 81 -9.35 -12.34 0.03
C PRO A 81 -8.30 -12.24 -1.08
N ILE A 82 -7.18 -12.94 -0.91
CA ILE A 82 -6.22 -13.16 -2.00
C ILE A 82 -6.81 -14.25 -2.89
N VAL A 83 -7.09 -13.89 -4.15
CA VAL A 83 -7.56 -14.84 -5.17
C VAL A 83 -6.35 -15.22 -6.02
N ASP A 84 -5.72 -16.35 -5.68
CA ASP A 84 -4.70 -16.95 -6.54
C ASP A 84 -5.40 -17.70 -7.69
N GLU A 85 -5.30 -17.18 -8.92
CA GLU A 85 -5.74 -17.91 -10.13
C GLU A 85 -4.81 -19.08 -10.47
N GLY A 86 -3.65 -19.18 -9.83
CA GLY A 86 -2.73 -20.29 -9.97
C GLY A 86 -3.12 -21.45 -9.07
N GLN A 87 -3.67 -22.53 -9.64
CA GLN A 87 -3.76 -23.79 -8.92
C GLN A 87 -2.35 -24.22 -8.53
N ILE A 88 -2.08 -24.25 -7.23
CA ILE A 88 -0.91 -24.91 -6.68
C ILE A 88 -1.09 -26.40 -6.98
N LEU A 89 -0.34 -26.92 -7.96
CA LEU A 89 -0.40 -28.32 -8.32
C LEU A 89 0.25 -29.17 -7.20
N PRO A 90 -0.27 -30.37 -6.89
CA PRO A 90 0.34 -31.24 -5.89
C PRO A 90 1.76 -31.64 -6.28
N GLU A 91 2.65 -31.89 -5.30
CA GLU A 91 4.03 -32.36 -5.55
C GLU A 91 4.08 -33.60 -6.47
N ALA A 92 3.08 -34.47 -6.38
CA ALA A 92 2.93 -35.65 -7.22
C ALA A 92 2.81 -35.33 -8.73
N PHE A 93 2.24 -34.17 -9.09
CA PHE A 93 2.16 -33.70 -10.47
C PHE A 93 3.55 -33.36 -11.01
N TYR A 94 4.33 -32.59 -10.24
CA TYR A 94 5.71 -32.23 -10.61
C TYR A 94 6.65 -33.44 -10.70
N LYS A 95 6.47 -34.42 -9.81
CA LYS A 95 7.21 -35.70 -9.86
C LYS A 95 6.91 -36.44 -11.17
N ARG A 96 5.64 -36.53 -11.55
CA ARG A 96 5.21 -37.17 -12.79
C ARG A 96 5.71 -36.44 -14.04
N GLU A 97 5.67 -35.11 -14.07
CA GLU A 97 6.16 -34.32 -15.21
C GLU A 97 7.67 -34.47 -15.45
N LYS A 98 8.48 -34.66 -14.39
CA LYS A 98 9.93 -34.95 -14.54
C LYS A 98 10.20 -36.27 -15.26
N ASP A 99 9.30 -37.25 -15.16
CA ASP A 99 9.43 -38.52 -15.88
C ASP A 99 9.23 -38.34 -17.39
N PHE A 100 8.37 -37.38 -17.79
CA PHE A 100 8.09 -37.08 -19.19
C PHE A 100 9.06 -36.05 -19.79
N PHE A 101 9.55 -35.11 -18.97
CA PHE A 101 10.41 -34.00 -19.42
C PHE A 101 11.63 -33.84 -18.50
N PRO A 102 12.59 -34.77 -18.53
CA PRO A 102 13.70 -34.84 -17.57
C PRO A 102 14.66 -33.64 -17.63
N MET A 103 14.66 -32.90 -18.75
CA MET A 103 15.51 -31.71 -18.96
C MET A 103 14.76 -30.40 -18.70
N ALA A 104 13.44 -30.44 -18.47
CA ALA A 104 12.68 -29.25 -18.16
C ALA A 104 13.00 -28.82 -16.71
N ASN A 105 13.24 -27.53 -16.49
CA ASN A 105 13.50 -26.97 -15.16
C ASN A 105 12.19 -26.83 -14.35
N ILE A 106 11.45 -27.94 -14.24
CA ILE A 106 10.19 -28.04 -13.52
C ILE A 106 10.54 -28.45 -12.08
N ASN A 107 10.59 -27.47 -11.18
CA ASN A 107 10.73 -27.72 -9.76
C ASN A 107 9.35 -27.55 -9.10
N ALA A 108 8.96 -28.52 -8.27
CA ALA A 108 7.89 -28.27 -7.31
C ALA A 108 8.31 -27.06 -6.46
N PRO A 109 7.44 -26.05 -6.26
CA PRO A 109 7.77 -24.94 -5.39
C PRO A 109 8.12 -25.50 -4.00
N ARG A 110 9.39 -25.46 -3.60
CA ARG A 110 9.87 -25.99 -2.31
C ARG A 110 9.22 -25.32 -1.10
N ASP A 111 8.56 -24.19 -1.34
CA ASP A 111 8.24 -23.17 -0.35
C ASP A 111 6.76 -23.14 0.05
N LEU A 112 5.92 -24.04 -0.48
CA LEU A 112 4.49 -24.10 -0.14
C LEU A 112 4.22 -24.45 1.33
N GLU A 113 5.10 -25.24 1.97
CA GLU A 113 4.99 -25.54 3.41
C GLU A 113 5.62 -24.45 4.29
N ARG A 114 6.52 -23.63 3.74
CA ARG A 114 7.31 -22.64 4.49
C ARG A 114 6.69 -21.24 4.48
N PHE A 115 5.87 -20.94 3.49
CA PHE A 115 5.16 -19.68 3.37
C PHE A 115 3.66 -19.96 3.27
N SER A 116 2.97 -19.94 4.41
CA SER A 116 1.51 -19.79 4.39
C SER A 116 1.21 -18.39 3.86
N TYR A 117 0.91 -18.27 2.57
CA TYR A 117 0.41 -17.01 2.02
C TYR A 117 -0.88 -16.65 2.77
N PRO A 118 -1.01 -15.40 3.26
CA PRO A 118 -2.21 -15.01 3.97
C PRO A 118 -3.40 -15.13 3.03
N LYS A 119 -4.51 -15.72 3.49
CA LYS A 119 -5.72 -15.89 2.67
C LYS A 119 -6.41 -14.57 2.35
N SER A 120 -6.01 -13.50 3.03
CA SER A 120 -6.57 -12.16 2.92
C SER A 120 -5.50 -11.11 3.20
N VAL A 121 -5.65 -9.94 2.61
CA VAL A 121 -4.77 -8.79 2.81
C VAL A 121 -5.60 -7.54 3.10
N ASP A 122 -5.07 -6.68 3.96
CA ASP A 122 -5.66 -5.37 4.19
C ASP A 122 -5.29 -4.44 3.05
N VAL A 123 -6.30 -3.85 2.42
CA VAL A 123 -6.15 -2.87 1.35
C VAL A 123 -6.74 -1.53 1.76
N VAL A 124 -6.12 -0.48 1.24
CA VAL A 124 -6.55 0.90 1.46
C VAL A 124 -7.02 1.47 0.13
N TYR A 125 -8.24 2.00 0.10
CA TYR A 125 -8.86 2.52 -1.11
C TYR A 125 -9.74 3.73 -0.85
N CYS A 126 -9.96 4.56 -1.87
CA CYS A 126 -11.09 5.50 -1.84
C CYS A 126 -12.22 4.98 -2.74
N GLN A 127 -13.46 5.41 -2.46
CA GLN A 127 -14.65 4.95 -3.19
C GLN A 127 -14.53 5.16 -4.71
N LYS A 128 -13.99 6.31 -5.14
CA LYS A 128 -13.77 6.61 -6.57
C LYS A 128 -12.80 5.62 -7.25
N CYS A 129 -11.69 5.28 -6.60
CA CYS A 129 -10.78 4.24 -7.12
C CYS A 129 -11.51 2.92 -7.34
N ARG A 130 -12.39 2.55 -6.40
CA ARG A 130 -13.10 1.27 -6.43
C ARG A 130 -14.19 1.21 -7.50
N GLU A 131 -14.85 2.33 -7.78
CA GLU A 131 -15.81 2.46 -8.89
C GLU A 131 -15.13 2.28 -10.24
N VAL A 132 -13.94 2.86 -10.45
CA VAL A 132 -13.16 2.71 -11.68
C VAL A 132 -12.81 1.23 -11.92
N VAL A 133 -12.31 0.53 -10.90
CA VAL A 133 -11.97 -0.91 -11.01
C VAL A 133 -13.19 -1.76 -11.39
N LYS A 134 -14.38 -1.46 -10.83
CA LYS A 134 -15.62 -2.17 -11.18
C LYS A 134 -16.05 -1.96 -12.63
N ASN A 135 -15.74 -0.80 -13.20
CA ASN A 135 -16.08 -0.50 -14.60
C ASN A 135 -15.09 -1.13 -15.59
N MET A 136 -13.85 -1.44 -15.16
CA MET A 136 -12.85 -2.11 -15.98
C MET A 136 -12.97 -3.65 -15.96
N THR A 137 -13.66 -4.20 -14.97
CA THR A 137 -13.88 -5.65 -14.79
C THR A 137 -15.25 -6.14 -15.28
N LYS A 138 -16.03 -5.27 -15.91
CA LYS A 138 -17.25 -5.61 -16.67
C LYS A 138 -16.93 -5.73 -18.15
#